data_AF-A0A382Z345-F1
#
_entry.id   AF-A0A382Z345-F1
#
_cell.length_a   1.000
_cell.length_b   1.000
_cell.length_c   1.000
_cell.angle_alpha   90.00
_cell.angle_beta   90.00
_cell.angle_gamma   90.00
#
_symmetry.space_group_name_H-M   'P 1'
#
loop_
_entity.id
_entity.type
_entity.pdbx_description
1 polymer ?
#
loop_
_entity_poly.entity_id
_entity_poly.type
_entity_poly.pdbx_seq_one_letter_code
_entity_poly.pdbx_strand_id
1 'polypeptide(L)'
;VLPLYPQYASSSYGAAIEDLYKVVLNDWNIPYLQIIPPFFSDSRFIDAWAKIGLPYIEKKPDHVLFSFHGLPLRHLKKSDYTGKWCQNDYSCCKELIDENRNCYSAQCYQTAKLIAKSLKIEEENWSVSFQSRLGRDEWVKPYTEPHLKELAERGMKRVVVFCPSFVADCLETIEEIGISAAEHFKEYGGEELKLVPSLNNHPEWVRGLTSIIQQKLAV
;
A
#
# COMPACT_ATOMS: atom_id res chain seq x y z
N VAL A 1 -16.94 2.99 12.63
CA VAL A 1 -16.15 1.81 12.19
C VAL A 1 -15.00 2.30 11.33
N LEU A 2 -13.80 1.81 11.63
CA LEU A 2 -12.58 2.12 10.90
C LEU A 2 -11.92 0.81 10.45
N PRO A 3 -12.09 0.41 9.17
CA PRO A 3 -11.29 -0.66 8.61
C PRO A 3 -9.83 -0.25 8.57
N LEU A 4 -8.91 -1.08 9.08
CA LEU A 4 -7.47 -0.80 9.09
C LEU A 4 -6.80 -1.14 7.75
N TYR A 5 -7.51 -0.86 6.65
CA TYR A 5 -7.01 -0.97 5.28
C TYR A 5 -6.89 0.45 4.71
N PRO A 6 -5.66 0.97 4.51
CA PRO A 6 -5.49 2.36 4.07
C PRO A 6 -6.09 2.60 2.68
N GLN A 7 -5.87 1.68 1.74
CA GLN A 7 -6.43 1.69 0.39
C GLN A 7 -7.72 0.83 0.33
N TYR A 8 -8.65 1.24 -0.53
CA TYR A 8 -9.86 0.48 -0.82
C TYR A 8 -9.56 -0.74 -1.68
N ALA A 9 -9.97 -1.91 -1.22
CA ALA A 9 -10.20 -3.06 -2.06
C ALA A 9 -11.50 -3.73 -1.65
N SER A 10 -12.28 -4.20 -2.62
CA SER A 10 -13.54 -4.91 -2.34
C SER A 10 -13.30 -6.18 -1.51
N SER A 11 -12.13 -6.81 -1.63
CA SER A 11 -11.75 -8.03 -0.92
C SER A 11 -11.26 -7.81 0.51
N SER A 12 -11.13 -6.56 0.97
CA SER A 12 -10.68 -6.24 2.33
C SER A 12 -11.57 -5.19 2.97
N TYR A 13 -11.37 -3.90 2.64
CA TYR A 13 -12.22 -2.81 3.11
C TYR A 13 -13.69 -3.09 2.78
N GLY A 14 -14.00 -3.44 1.53
CA GLY A 14 -15.38 -3.71 1.09
C GLY A 14 -16.02 -4.87 1.86
N ALA A 15 -15.31 -5.99 1.96
CA ALA A 15 -15.76 -7.18 2.68
C ALA A 15 -16.03 -6.90 4.18
N ALA A 16 -15.14 -6.16 4.85
CA ALA A 16 -15.33 -5.79 6.26
C ALA A 16 -16.59 -4.92 6.47
N ILE A 17 -16.88 -4.01 5.55
CA ILE A 17 -18.09 -3.18 5.60
C ILE A 17 -19.34 -3.99 5.22
N GLU A 18 -19.24 -4.89 4.25
CA GLU A 18 -20.33 -5.80 3.88
C GLU A 18 -20.76 -6.65 5.08
N ASP A 19 -19.82 -7.26 5.78
CA ASP A 19 -20.10 -8.11 6.93
C ASP A 19 -20.65 -7.30 8.12
N LEU A 20 -20.15 -6.08 8.35
CA LEU A 20 -20.76 -5.16 9.32
C LEU A 20 -22.25 -4.94 9.01
N TYR A 21 -22.59 -4.64 7.76
CA TYR A 21 -23.99 -4.40 7.39
C TYR A 21 -24.85 -5.65 7.52
N LYS A 22 -24.34 -6.83 7.16
CA LYS A 22 -25.07 -8.09 7.37
C LYS A 22 -25.43 -8.30 8.84
N VAL A 23 -24.51 -8.02 9.76
CA VAL A 23 -24.79 -8.12 11.20
C VAL A 23 -25.84 -7.10 11.63
N VAL A 24 -25.63 -5.84 11.28
CA VAL A 24 -26.49 -4.71 11.68
C VAL A 24 -27.93 -4.84 11.17
N LEU A 25 -28.12 -5.41 9.98
CA LEU A 25 -29.45 -5.64 9.41
C LEU A 25 -30.31 -6.64 10.20
N ASN A 26 -29.72 -7.41 11.11
CA ASN A 26 -30.45 -8.34 11.98
C ASN A 26 -30.86 -7.72 13.33
N ASP A 27 -30.42 -6.49 13.64
CA ASP A 27 -30.77 -5.83 14.89
C ASP A 27 -32.16 -5.17 14.80
N TRP A 28 -32.97 -5.37 15.84
CA TRP A 28 -34.29 -4.71 15.95
C TRP A 28 -34.17 -3.18 15.97
N ASN A 29 -33.14 -2.67 16.65
CA ASN A 29 -32.81 -1.25 16.70
C ASN A 29 -31.53 -1.01 15.90
N ILE A 30 -31.67 -0.57 14.66
CA ILE A 30 -30.52 -0.30 13.79
C ILE A 30 -29.67 0.84 14.39
N PRO A 31 -28.39 0.61 14.71
CA PRO A 31 -27.51 1.65 15.23
C PRO A 31 -27.17 2.69 14.18
N TYR A 32 -26.88 3.92 14.63
CA TYR A 32 -26.22 4.92 13.79
C TYR A 32 -24.77 4.52 13.54
N LEU A 33 -24.37 4.44 12.27
CA LEU A 33 -23.02 4.04 11.87
C LEU A 33 -22.32 5.17 11.12
N GLN A 34 -21.12 5.52 11.60
CA GLN A 34 -20.15 6.29 10.82
C GLN A 34 -19.04 5.36 10.33
N ILE A 35 -18.80 5.34 9.03
CA ILE A 35 -17.72 4.55 8.43
C ILE A 35 -16.61 5.52 7.98
N ILE A 36 -15.40 5.32 8.47
CA ILE A 36 -14.26 6.12 8.07
C ILE A 36 -13.79 5.63 6.69
N PRO A 37 -13.70 6.52 5.68
CA PRO A 37 -13.26 6.14 4.34
C PRO A 37 -11.79 5.67 4.35
N PRO A 38 -11.34 5.00 3.25
CA PRO A 38 -9.93 4.72 3.03
C PRO A 38 -9.07 5.97 3.26
N PHE A 39 -7.98 5.83 4.01
CA PHE A 39 -7.14 6.93 4.49
C PHE A 39 -5.74 6.96 3.84
N PHE A 40 -5.56 6.29 2.70
CA PHE A 40 -4.31 6.15 1.96
C PHE A 40 -3.57 7.46 1.64
N SER A 41 -4.28 8.59 1.57
CA SER A 41 -3.73 9.92 1.29
C SER A 41 -3.82 10.88 2.48
N ASP A 42 -4.25 10.40 3.64
CA ASP A 42 -4.32 11.21 4.86
C ASP A 42 -2.91 11.61 5.30
N SER A 43 -2.67 12.91 5.50
CA SER A 43 -1.34 13.41 5.82
C SER A 43 -0.75 12.74 7.08
N ARG A 44 -1.57 12.43 8.08
CA ARG A 44 -1.11 11.79 9.33
C ARG A 44 -0.62 10.36 9.09
N PHE A 45 -1.22 9.65 8.14
CA PHE A 45 -0.78 8.32 7.72
C PHE A 45 0.54 8.41 6.93
N ILE A 46 0.64 9.38 6.02
CA ILE A 46 1.86 9.62 5.24
C ILE A 46 3.02 10.05 6.14
N ASP A 47 2.78 10.96 7.09
CA ASP A 47 3.78 11.47 8.02
C ASP A 47 4.29 10.37 8.96
N ALA A 48 3.43 9.45 9.38
CA ALA A 48 3.85 8.29 10.16
C ALA A 48 4.82 7.38 9.36
N TRP A 49 4.53 7.12 8.08
CA TRP A 49 5.42 6.38 7.19
C TRP A 49 6.73 7.11 6.91
N ALA A 50 6.68 8.41 6.67
CA ALA A 50 7.88 9.23 6.52
C ALA A 50 8.72 9.20 7.79
N LYS A 51 8.10 9.27 8.97
CA LYS A 51 8.79 9.24 10.25
C LYS A 51 9.54 7.92 10.49
N ILE A 52 8.89 6.77 10.24
CA ILE A 52 9.49 5.45 10.44
C ILE A 52 10.52 5.13 9.34
N GLY A 53 10.31 5.62 8.13
CA GLY A 53 11.19 5.42 6.98
C GLY A 53 12.47 6.24 7.01
N LEU A 54 12.47 7.42 7.65
CA LEU A 54 13.58 8.38 7.62
C LEU A 54 14.95 7.76 7.95
N PRO A 55 15.13 6.93 9.02
CA PRO A 55 16.42 6.33 9.33
C PRO A 55 16.95 5.35 8.26
N TYR A 56 16.06 4.84 7.40
CA TYR A 56 16.42 3.97 6.28
C TYR A 56 16.85 4.79 5.07
N ILE A 57 16.18 5.93 4.82
CA ILE A 57 16.52 6.85 3.74
C ILE A 57 17.83 7.60 4.03
N GLU A 58 18.12 7.95 5.28
CA GLU A 58 19.38 8.59 5.69
C GLU A 58 20.63 7.75 5.39
N LYS A 59 20.47 6.43 5.24
CA LYS A 59 21.54 5.50 4.82
C LYS A 59 21.81 5.57 3.31
N LYS A 60 21.07 6.41 2.57
CA LYS A 60 21.19 6.66 1.14
C LYS A 60 21.14 5.35 0.34
N PRO A 61 19.99 4.64 0.35
CA PRO A 61 19.80 3.50 -0.54
C PRO A 61 19.88 3.96 -2.00
N ASP A 62 20.20 3.02 -2.89
CA ASP A 62 20.26 3.30 -4.32
C ASP A 62 18.85 3.42 -4.91
N HIS A 63 17.88 2.70 -4.32
CA HIS A 63 16.48 2.74 -4.74
C HIS A 63 15.51 2.46 -3.59
N VAL A 64 14.29 3.03 -3.66
CA VAL A 64 13.20 2.77 -2.73
C VAL A 64 12.03 2.10 -3.44
N LEU A 65 11.64 0.92 -2.99
CA LEU A 65 10.51 0.17 -3.53
C LEU A 65 9.31 0.26 -2.59
N PHE A 66 8.16 0.72 -3.10
CA PHE A 66 6.89 0.64 -2.39
C PHE A 66 6.15 -0.61 -2.87
N SER A 67 6.17 -1.66 -2.06
CA SER A 67 5.50 -2.92 -2.36
C SER A 67 4.11 -2.96 -1.72
N PHE A 68 3.08 -3.30 -2.49
CA PHE A 68 1.71 -3.42 -2.00
C PHE A 68 1.19 -4.83 -2.24
N HIS A 69 0.24 -5.29 -1.41
CA HIS A 69 -0.40 -6.58 -1.70
C HIS A 69 -1.10 -6.54 -3.06
N GLY A 70 -0.83 -7.53 -3.91
CA GLY A 70 -1.44 -7.61 -5.23
C GLY A 70 -2.93 -7.90 -5.16
N LEU A 71 -3.65 -7.55 -6.23
CA LEU A 71 -5.02 -8.01 -6.47
C LEU A 71 -5.12 -8.67 -7.85
N PRO A 72 -6.00 -9.67 -8.02
CA PRO A 72 -6.37 -10.15 -9.35
C PRO A 72 -6.84 -8.98 -10.22
N LEU A 73 -6.38 -8.90 -11.47
CA LEU A 73 -6.68 -7.80 -12.39
C LEU A 73 -8.20 -7.60 -12.57
N ARG A 74 -8.96 -8.70 -12.56
CA ARG A 74 -10.42 -8.67 -12.61
C ARG A 74 -11.05 -7.81 -11.49
N HIS A 75 -10.43 -7.69 -10.32
CA HIS A 75 -10.94 -6.82 -9.24
C HIS A 75 -10.77 -5.34 -9.62
N LEU A 76 -9.63 -4.95 -10.18
CA LEU A 76 -9.40 -3.59 -10.66
C LEU A 76 -10.36 -3.24 -11.80
N LYS A 77 -10.53 -4.15 -12.76
CA LYS A 77 -11.48 -3.97 -13.87
C LYS A 77 -12.93 -3.83 -13.40
N LYS A 78 -13.34 -4.59 -12.38
CA LYS A 78 -14.68 -4.45 -11.77
C LYS A 78 -14.86 -3.15 -10.99
N SER A 79 -13.79 -2.62 -10.42
CA SER A 79 -13.83 -1.33 -9.72
C SER A 79 -13.89 -0.13 -10.66
N ASP A 80 -13.48 -0.32 -11.92
CA ASP A 80 -13.59 0.69 -12.97
C ASP A 80 -15.00 0.66 -13.58
N TYR A 81 -15.89 1.50 -13.06
CA TYR A 81 -17.27 1.62 -13.54
C TYR A 81 -17.37 2.12 -14.99
N THR A 82 -16.31 2.74 -15.53
CA THR A 82 -16.27 3.22 -16.90
C THR A 82 -15.92 2.12 -17.90
N GLY A 83 -15.24 1.06 -17.42
CA GLY A 83 -14.69 -0.02 -18.23
C GLY A 83 -13.58 0.40 -19.20
N LYS A 84 -13.08 1.64 -19.09
CA LYS A 84 -12.14 2.26 -20.05
C LYS A 84 -10.85 2.73 -19.42
N TRP A 85 -10.76 2.78 -18.10
CA TRP A 85 -9.66 3.42 -17.39
C TRP A 85 -8.54 2.43 -17.05
N CYS A 86 -8.87 1.25 -16.53
CA CYS A 86 -7.85 0.31 -16.08
C CYS A 86 -7.10 -0.33 -17.26
N GLN A 87 -5.87 0.14 -17.51
CA GLN A 87 -4.98 -0.38 -18.57
C GLN A 87 -4.03 -1.51 -18.12
N ASN A 88 -3.92 -1.75 -16.80
CA ASN A 88 -2.98 -2.71 -16.20
C ASN A 88 -1.49 -2.50 -16.55
N ASP A 89 -1.10 -1.27 -16.86
CA ASP A 89 0.26 -0.92 -17.28
C ASP A 89 0.81 0.26 -16.48
N TYR A 90 0.28 0.46 -15.26
CA TYR A 90 0.53 1.58 -14.33
C TYR A 90 0.28 3.00 -14.85
N SER A 91 0.24 3.24 -16.17
CA SER A 91 0.13 4.56 -16.77
C SER A 91 -1.13 5.29 -16.28
N CYS A 92 -2.24 4.55 -16.14
CA CYS A 92 -3.52 5.02 -15.64
C CYS A 92 -3.57 5.28 -14.12
N CYS A 93 -2.49 4.96 -13.39
CA CYS A 93 -2.39 5.07 -11.93
C CYS A 93 -1.44 6.19 -11.46
N LYS A 94 -0.73 6.86 -12.39
CA LYS A 94 0.25 7.90 -12.06
C LYS A 94 -0.36 9.11 -11.34
N GLU A 95 -1.59 9.45 -11.72
CA GLU A 95 -2.35 10.52 -11.09
C GLU A 95 -3.68 9.96 -10.57
N LEU A 96 -4.08 10.43 -9.38
CA LEU A 96 -5.37 10.13 -8.81
C LEU A 96 -6.37 11.20 -9.25
N ILE A 97 -7.38 10.79 -10.00
CA ILE A 97 -8.47 11.61 -10.52
C ILE A 97 -9.81 11.00 -10.11
N ASP A 98 -10.93 11.68 -10.39
CA ASP A 98 -12.25 11.22 -9.97
C ASP A 98 -12.65 9.86 -10.58
N GLU A 99 -12.27 9.60 -11.83
CA GLU A 99 -12.57 8.36 -12.55
C GLU A 99 -11.87 7.14 -11.94
N ASN A 100 -10.68 7.31 -11.36
CA ASN A 100 -9.88 6.24 -10.78
C ASN A 100 -9.76 6.29 -9.26
N ARG A 101 -10.50 7.20 -8.59
CA ARG A 101 -10.42 7.43 -7.14
C ARG A 101 -10.66 6.20 -6.28
N ASN A 102 -11.41 5.22 -6.79
CA ASN A 102 -11.71 3.96 -6.11
C ASN A 102 -10.80 2.79 -6.55
N CYS A 103 -9.93 3.02 -7.55
CA CYS A 103 -8.99 2.01 -8.03
C CYS A 103 -7.90 1.78 -6.98
N TYR A 104 -7.80 0.55 -6.46
CA TYR A 104 -6.78 0.15 -5.49
C TYR A 104 -5.37 0.54 -5.95
N SER A 105 -5.00 0.21 -7.19
CA SER A 105 -3.67 0.53 -7.72
C SER A 105 -3.41 2.04 -7.74
N ALA A 106 -4.36 2.85 -8.21
CA ALA A 106 -4.21 4.31 -8.21
C ALA A 106 -4.00 4.87 -6.79
N GLN A 107 -4.70 4.32 -5.79
CA GLN A 107 -4.50 4.69 -4.38
C GLN A 107 -3.12 4.26 -3.84
N CYS A 108 -2.61 3.08 -4.25
CA CYS A 108 -1.26 2.64 -3.91
C CYS A 108 -0.18 3.57 -4.48
N TYR A 109 -0.29 3.92 -5.77
CA TYR A 109 0.62 4.89 -6.41
C TYR A 109 0.54 6.26 -5.75
N GLN A 110 -0.66 6.74 -5.41
CA GLN A 110 -0.80 7.99 -4.67
C GLN A 110 -0.15 7.93 -3.29
N THR A 111 -0.30 6.82 -2.56
CA THR A 111 0.36 6.60 -1.26
C THR A 111 1.88 6.68 -1.41
N ALA A 112 2.45 5.95 -2.36
CA ALA A 112 3.88 5.92 -2.63
C ALA A 112 4.42 7.31 -3.00
N LYS A 113 3.74 8.02 -3.91
CA LYS A 113 4.07 9.39 -4.32
C LYS A 113 4.11 10.35 -3.14
N LEU A 114 3.13 10.28 -2.24
CA LEU A 114 3.05 11.15 -1.06
C LEU A 114 4.14 10.83 -0.03
N ILE A 115 4.42 9.55 0.23
CA ILE A 115 5.51 9.15 1.13
C ILE A 115 6.87 9.56 0.55
N ALA A 116 7.12 9.27 -0.73
CA ALA A 116 8.35 9.66 -1.42
C ALA A 116 8.58 11.18 -1.37
N LYS A 117 7.53 11.96 -1.64
CA LYS A 117 7.57 13.42 -1.53
C LYS A 117 7.88 13.89 -0.11
N SER A 118 7.27 13.29 0.91
CA SER A 118 7.52 13.64 2.32
C SER A 118 8.97 13.32 2.75
N LEU A 119 9.52 12.21 2.25
CA LEU A 119 10.90 11.78 2.46
C LEU A 119 11.92 12.46 1.53
N LYS A 120 11.48 13.33 0.62
CA LYS A 120 12.32 13.99 -0.39
C LYS A 120 13.13 13.01 -1.25
N ILE A 121 12.49 11.91 -1.66
CA ILE A 121 13.08 10.94 -2.59
C ILE A 121 12.79 11.42 -4.01
N GLU A 122 13.83 11.56 -4.82
CA GLU A 122 13.72 11.95 -6.24
C GLU A 122 12.91 10.92 -7.05
N GLU A 123 12.20 11.38 -8.08
CA GLU A 123 11.23 10.59 -8.85
C GLU A 123 11.85 9.34 -9.49
N GLU A 124 13.14 9.39 -9.84
CA GLU A 124 13.84 8.29 -10.49
C GLU A 124 14.31 7.21 -9.51
N ASN A 125 14.35 7.53 -8.21
CA ASN A 125 14.91 6.69 -7.14
C ASN A 125 13.83 5.95 -6.34
N TRP A 126 12.58 5.94 -6.82
CA TRP A 126 11.55 5.08 -6.26
C TRP A 126 10.65 4.46 -7.32
N SER A 127 9.97 3.38 -6.95
CA SER A 127 8.95 2.74 -7.79
C SER A 127 7.95 1.95 -6.95
N VAL A 128 6.87 1.49 -7.60
CA VAL A 128 5.80 0.71 -6.98
C VAL A 128 5.80 -0.70 -7.56
N SER A 129 5.53 -1.70 -6.73
CA SER A 129 5.27 -3.06 -7.16
C SER A 129 4.19 -3.74 -6.33
N PHE A 130 3.76 -4.91 -6.79
CA PHE A 130 2.73 -5.70 -6.15
C PHE A 130 3.20 -7.13 -5.83
N GLN A 131 3.08 -7.50 -4.56
CA GLN A 131 3.52 -8.77 -3.97
C GLN A 131 2.35 -9.76 -3.78
N SER A 132 2.65 -10.97 -3.28
CA SER A 132 1.67 -11.96 -2.80
C SER A 132 0.62 -12.36 -3.84
N ARG A 133 1.05 -12.96 -4.95
CA ARG A 133 0.17 -13.44 -6.03
C ARG A 133 -0.09 -14.93 -5.90
N LEU A 134 -1.33 -15.35 -6.16
CA LEU A 134 -1.76 -16.74 -6.07
C LEU A 134 -2.58 -17.16 -7.30
N GLY A 135 -2.47 -18.44 -7.65
CA GLY A 135 -3.23 -19.03 -8.76
C GLY A 135 -2.72 -18.63 -10.14
N ARG A 136 -3.57 -18.80 -11.16
CA ARG A 136 -3.22 -18.62 -12.57
C ARG A 136 -3.83 -17.37 -13.22
N ASP A 137 -4.70 -16.67 -12.50
CA ASP A 137 -5.31 -15.42 -12.98
C ASP A 137 -4.23 -14.36 -13.20
N GLU A 138 -4.51 -13.37 -14.06
CA GLU A 138 -3.64 -12.20 -14.17
C GLU A 138 -3.83 -11.29 -12.96
N TRP A 139 -2.72 -10.78 -12.42
CA TRP A 139 -2.69 -9.85 -11.28
C TRP A 139 -2.20 -8.47 -11.72
N VAL A 140 -2.45 -7.48 -10.88
CA VAL A 140 -1.93 -6.12 -11.06
C VAL A 140 -0.40 -6.12 -11.13
N LYS A 141 0.14 -5.35 -12.09
CA LYS A 141 1.57 -5.21 -12.36
C LYS A 141 2.08 -3.82 -11.94
N PRO A 142 3.40 -3.66 -11.71
CA PRO A 142 4.47 -4.66 -11.84
C PRO A 142 4.58 -5.57 -10.61
N TYR A 143 5.15 -6.77 -10.80
CA TYR A 143 5.30 -7.76 -9.72
C TYR A 143 6.59 -7.54 -8.93
N THR A 144 6.54 -7.67 -7.61
CA THR A 144 7.68 -7.34 -6.73
C THR A 144 8.97 -8.12 -7.05
N GLU A 145 8.92 -9.45 -7.11
CA GLU A 145 10.10 -10.26 -7.35
C GLU A 145 10.76 -9.98 -8.74
N PRO A 146 10.02 -10.01 -9.87
CA PRO A 146 10.59 -9.61 -11.17
C PRO A 146 11.14 -8.18 -11.18
N HIS A 147 10.51 -7.26 -10.46
CA HIS A 147 10.95 -5.87 -10.39
C HIS A 147 12.24 -5.71 -9.56
N LEU A 148 12.37 -6.44 -8.46
CA LEU A 148 13.61 -6.50 -7.68
C LEU A 148 14.77 -7.07 -8.50
N LYS A 149 14.50 -8.09 -9.32
CA LYS A 149 15.47 -8.62 -10.27
C LYS A 149 15.92 -7.57 -11.28
N GLU A 150 14.98 -6.84 -11.89
CA GLU A 150 15.32 -5.74 -12.81
C GLU A 150 16.18 -4.67 -12.13
N LEU A 151 15.85 -4.28 -10.90
CA LEU A 151 16.65 -3.30 -10.15
C LEU A 151 18.09 -3.80 -9.90
N ALA A 152 18.26 -5.06 -9.51
CA ALA A 152 19.58 -5.65 -9.31
C ALA A 152 20.38 -5.73 -10.62
N GLU A 153 19.75 -6.15 -11.72
CA GLU A 153 20.36 -6.22 -13.06
C GLU A 153 20.75 -4.82 -13.59
N ARG A 154 20.02 -3.78 -13.20
CA ARG A 154 20.35 -2.36 -13.46
C ARG A 154 21.48 -1.81 -12.56
N GLY A 155 22.02 -2.62 -11.67
CA GLY A 155 23.16 -2.28 -10.82
C GLY A 155 22.80 -1.66 -9.48
N MET A 156 21.52 -1.62 -9.09
CA MET A 156 21.12 -1.19 -7.74
C MET A 156 21.62 -2.20 -6.71
N LYS A 157 22.39 -1.75 -5.72
CA LYS A 157 22.99 -2.62 -4.70
C LYS A 157 22.23 -2.60 -3.39
N ARG A 158 21.64 -1.47 -3.04
CA ARG A 158 20.95 -1.25 -1.75
C ARG A 158 19.53 -0.76 -1.99
N VAL A 159 18.55 -1.60 -1.71
CA VAL A 159 17.12 -1.29 -1.87
C VAL A 159 16.45 -1.23 -0.51
N VAL A 160 15.64 -0.19 -0.28
CA VAL A 160 14.74 -0.12 0.88
C VAL A 160 13.32 -0.38 0.42
N VAL A 161 12.60 -1.25 1.12
CA VAL A 161 11.23 -1.63 0.78
C VAL A 161 10.26 -1.15 1.86
N PHE A 162 9.21 -0.46 1.43
CA PHE A 162 8.05 -0.09 2.25
C PHE A 162 6.86 -0.97 1.86
N CYS A 163 6.01 -1.31 2.83
CA CYS A 163 4.77 -2.07 2.58
C CYS A 163 3.49 -1.32 3.03
N PRO A 164 3.11 -0.18 2.40
CA PRO A 164 2.09 0.73 2.94
C PRO A 164 0.65 0.22 2.87
N SER A 165 0.40 -0.97 2.31
CA SER A 165 -0.92 -1.61 2.38
C SER A 165 -1.23 -2.21 3.76
N PHE A 166 -0.22 -2.38 4.61
CA PHE A 166 -0.36 -2.96 5.95
C PHE A 166 0.06 -1.96 7.03
N VAL A 167 -0.78 -1.76 8.04
CA VAL A 167 -0.46 -0.89 9.19
C VAL A 167 0.28 -1.63 10.31
N ALA A 168 0.34 -2.95 10.24
CA ALA A 168 1.05 -3.81 11.18
C ALA A 168 1.77 -4.91 10.41
N ASP A 169 2.89 -5.38 10.95
CA ASP A 169 3.66 -6.43 10.30
C ASP A 169 2.86 -7.74 10.23
N CYS A 170 3.03 -8.44 9.12
CA CYS A 170 2.38 -9.70 8.82
C CYS A 170 3.34 -10.64 8.09
N LEU A 171 2.84 -11.81 7.69
CA LEU A 171 3.65 -12.81 6.97
C LEU A 171 4.21 -12.21 5.67
N GLU A 172 3.36 -11.48 4.94
CA GLU A 172 3.69 -10.84 3.68
C GLU A 172 4.75 -9.74 3.82
N THR A 173 4.89 -9.11 4.99
CA THR A 173 5.97 -8.13 5.21
C THR A 173 7.23 -8.82 5.70
N ILE A 174 7.17 -9.54 6.82
CA ILE A 174 8.37 -10.08 7.48
C ILE A 174 8.99 -11.20 6.66
N GLU A 175 8.21 -12.18 6.22
CA GLU A 175 8.74 -13.35 5.53
C GLU A 175 8.95 -13.04 4.05
N GLU A 176 7.87 -12.72 3.32
CA GLU A 176 7.95 -12.59 1.85
C GLU A 176 8.92 -11.48 1.42
N ILE A 177 8.89 -10.32 2.09
CA ILE A 177 9.78 -9.20 1.75
C ILE A 177 11.06 -9.20 2.59
N GLY A 178 10.92 -9.30 3.92
CA GLY A 178 12.06 -9.18 4.84
C GLY A 178 13.05 -10.33 4.78
N ILE A 179 12.62 -11.53 4.35
CA ILE A 179 13.45 -12.73 4.26
C ILE A 179 13.59 -13.14 2.80
N SER A 180 12.55 -13.70 2.16
CA SER A 180 12.70 -14.36 0.86
C SER A 180 13.07 -13.37 -0.25
N ALA A 181 12.42 -12.20 -0.35
CA ALA A 181 12.81 -11.20 -1.34
C ALA A 181 14.22 -10.62 -1.07
N ALA A 182 14.65 -10.53 0.19
CA ALA A 182 16.00 -10.09 0.54
C ALA A 182 17.08 -11.10 0.14
N GLU A 183 16.79 -12.39 0.25
CA GLU A 183 17.63 -13.48 -0.24
C GLU A 183 17.71 -13.45 -1.76
N HIS A 184 16.57 -13.44 -2.45
CA HIS A 184 16.52 -13.38 -3.92
C HIS A 184 17.22 -12.14 -4.49
N PHE A 185 17.07 -10.97 -3.86
CA PHE A 185 17.74 -9.75 -4.31
C PHE A 185 19.27 -9.89 -4.31
N LYS A 186 19.84 -10.62 -3.34
CA LYS A 186 21.28 -10.94 -3.32
C LYS A 186 21.66 -11.92 -4.44
N GLU A 187 20.83 -12.92 -4.70
CA GLU A 187 21.04 -13.87 -5.81
C GLU A 187 21.01 -13.18 -7.18
N TYR A 188 20.20 -12.12 -7.32
CA TYR A 188 20.13 -11.30 -8.53
C TYR A 188 21.30 -10.31 -8.68
N GLY A 189 22.22 -10.25 -7.71
CA GLY A 189 23.41 -9.39 -7.75
C GLY A 189 23.28 -8.07 -6.99
N GLY A 190 22.20 -7.88 -6.22
CA GLY A 190 22.11 -6.86 -5.19
C GLY A 190 22.96 -7.20 -3.96
N GLU A 191 23.14 -6.26 -3.04
CA GLU A 191 23.91 -6.46 -1.80
C GLU A 191 23.02 -6.46 -0.56
N GLU A 192 22.05 -5.55 -0.51
CA GLU A 192 21.20 -5.37 0.65
C GLU A 192 19.77 -4.96 0.24
N LEU A 193 18.79 -5.69 0.76
CA LEU A 193 17.39 -5.27 0.78
C LEU A 193 17.00 -5.07 2.24
N LYS A 194 16.49 -3.88 2.58
CA LYS A 194 15.97 -3.58 3.92
C LYS A 194 14.48 -3.30 3.89
N LEU A 195 13.73 -4.12 4.61
CA LEU A 195 12.34 -3.84 4.93
C LEU A 195 12.26 -2.71 5.97
N VAL A 196 11.42 -1.71 5.71
CA VAL A 196 10.95 -0.77 6.72
C VAL A 196 9.82 -1.45 7.50
N PRO A 197 9.90 -1.55 8.84
CA PRO A 197 8.83 -2.12 9.65
C PRO A 197 7.51 -1.41 9.38
N SER A 198 6.41 -2.14 9.51
CA SER A 198 5.09 -1.53 9.45
C SER A 198 4.89 -0.52 10.57
N LEU A 199 3.83 0.29 10.47
CA LEU A 199 3.54 1.33 11.46
C LEU A 199 3.37 0.77 12.88
N ASN A 200 2.87 -0.45 13.02
CA ASN A 200 2.73 -1.20 14.28
C ASN A 200 2.13 -0.30 15.38
N ASN A 201 2.84 -0.13 16.49
CA ASN A 201 2.47 0.74 17.60
C ASN A 201 3.27 2.05 17.62
N HIS A 202 3.86 2.47 16.49
CA HIS A 202 4.68 3.67 16.43
C HIS A 202 3.86 4.88 16.93
N PRO A 203 4.38 5.69 17.88
CA PRO A 203 3.59 6.74 18.52
C PRO A 203 2.98 7.76 17.55
N GLU A 204 3.69 8.06 16.44
CA GLU A 204 3.18 8.96 15.40
C GLU A 204 1.94 8.38 14.70
N TRP A 205 1.95 7.07 14.43
CA TRP A 205 0.81 6.41 13.84
C TRP A 205 -0.38 6.36 14.81
N VAL A 206 -0.14 6.00 16.07
CA VAL A 206 -1.21 5.95 17.10
C VAL A 206 -1.86 7.33 17.27
N ARG A 207 -1.07 8.41 17.31
CA ARG A 207 -1.58 9.79 17.34
C ARG A 207 -2.35 10.15 16.07
N GLY A 208 -1.80 9.81 14.90
CA GLY A 208 -2.43 10.05 13.61
C GLY A 208 -3.79 9.37 13.50
N LEU A 209 -3.85 8.08 13.84
CA LEU A 209 -5.07 7.28 13.83
C LEU A 209 -6.13 7.84 14.78
N THR A 210 -5.73 8.20 16.00
CA THR A 210 -6.63 8.84 16.98
C THR A 210 -7.20 10.15 16.44
N SER A 211 -6.36 10.96 15.79
CA SER A 211 -6.78 12.23 15.19
C SER A 211 -7.74 12.04 14.01
N ILE A 212 -7.52 11.01 13.18
CA ILE A 212 -8.45 10.63 12.09
C ILE A 212 -9.82 10.29 12.68
N ILE A 213 -9.86 9.50 13.75
CA ILE A 213 -11.10 9.12 14.42
C ILE A 213 -11.79 10.34 15.03
N GLN A 214 -11.07 11.16 15.79
CA GLN A 214 -11.61 12.36 16.46
C GLN A 214 -12.18 13.37 15.46
N GLN A 215 -11.51 13.60 14.33
CA GLN A 215 -12.01 14.49 13.28
C GLN A 215 -13.35 13.99 12.72
N LYS A 216 -13.58 12.68 12.65
CA LYS A 216 -14.83 12.11 12.17
C LYS A 216 -15.94 12.14 13.22
N LEU A 217 -15.60 12.06 14.51
CA LEU A 217 -16.55 12.17 15.62
C LEU A 217 -16.99 13.62 15.92
N ALA A 218 -16.19 14.61 15.50
CA ALA A 218 -16.50 16.03 15.69
C ALA A 218 -17.53 16.59 14.67
N VAL A 219 -18.04 15.72 13.78
CA VAL A 219 -19.03 16.02 12.72
C VAL A 219 -20.28 15.19 12.98
#